data_AF-A0A7C0XEH0-F1
#
_entry.id   AF-A0A7C0XEH0-F1
#
_cell.length_a   1.000
_cell.length_b   1.000
_cell.length_c   1.000
_cell.angle_alpha   90.00
_cell.angle_beta   90.00
_cell.angle_gamma   90.00
#
_symmetry.space_group_name_H-M   'P 1'
#
loop_
_entity.id
_entity.type
_entity.pdbx_description
1 polymer ?
#
loop_
_entity_poly.entity_id
_entity_poly.type
_entity_poly.pdbx_seq_one_letter_code
_entity_poly.pdbx_strand_id
1 'polypeptide(L)'
;MRDIFPLLADVQNMADNRQIPLRRVGIKNIRYPITVLDKAKGTQQTVASINMYVNLPHQFKGTHMSRFVEILNEYRRQINVKTFASILTEMKNRLDSQEAHLEVDFPYFIEKQAPVTRTPGLMEYGCGFHGTMTDRFDMMLIVRVPITTVCPCSKEISDYGAHNQRGEVR
;
A
#
# COMPACT_ATOMS: atom_id res chain seq x y z
N MET A 1 0.74 -9.50 -47.22
CA MET A 1 1.77 -8.71 -46.52
C MET A 1 1.96 -9.38 -45.17
N ARG A 2 3.04 -10.16 -44.98
CA ARG A 2 3.31 -10.86 -43.71
C ARG A 2 4.10 -9.89 -42.86
N ASP A 3 3.53 -9.47 -41.74
CA ASP A 3 4.22 -8.66 -40.73
C ASP A 3 5.31 -9.50 -40.07
N ILE A 4 6.54 -9.38 -40.60
CA ILE A 4 7.74 -9.94 -39.99
C ILE A 4 8.26 -8.89 -39.00
N PHE A 5 7.56 -8.72 -37.88
CA PHE A 5 8.22 -8.13 -36.71
C PHE A 5 9.08 -9.23 -36.10
N PRO A 6 10.41 -9.04 -35.94
CA PRO A 6 11.22 -9.98 -35.20
C PRO A 6 10.66 -10.09 -33.78
N LEU A 7 10.60 -11.34 -33.27
CA LEU A 7 10.27 -11.60 -31.86
C LEU A 7 11.16 -10.70 -30.99
N LEU A 8 10.53 -9.80 -30.23
CA LEU A 8 11.21 -8.88 -29.34
C LEU A 8 12.04 -9.69 -28.34
N ALA A 9 13.34 -9.44 -28.31
CA ALA A 9 14.24 -10.10 -27.37
C ALA A 9 13.85 -9.74 -25.93
N ASP A 10 13.81 -10.73 -25.06
CA ASP A 10 13.55 -10.55 -23.64
C ASP A 10 14.80 -10.02 -22.93
N VAL A 11 15.02 -8.70 -23.04
CA VAL A 11 16.19 -8.01 -22.48
C VAL A 11 16.25 -8.10 -20.96
N GLN A 12 15.10 -8.22 -20.29
CA GLN A 12 15.01 -8.26 -18.82
C GLN A 12 15.55 -9.59 -18.26
N ASN A 13 15.31 -10.70 -18.96
CA ASN A 13 15.83 -12.02 -18.63
C ASN A 13 17.28 -12.28 -19.06
N MET A 14 17.94 -11.31 -19.71
CA MET A 14 19.35 -11.47 -20.06
C MET A 14 20.26 -11.42 -18.82
N ALA A 15 21.38 -12.13 -18.89
CA ALA A 15 22.39 -12.10 -17.85
C ALA A 15 22.95 -10.69 -17.62
N ASP A 16 23.09 -10.30 -16.35
CA ASP A 16 23.76 -9.08 -15.94
C ASP A 16 25.16 -9.38 -15.38
N ASN A 17 26.16 -8.78 -16.01
CA ASN A 17 27.57 -9.00 -15.67
C ASN A 17 28.11 -7.94 -14.68
N ARG A 18 27.30 -6.93 -14.31
CA ARG A 18 27.72 -5.84 -13.41
C ARG A 18 27.85 -6.28 -11.96
N GLN A 19 27.25 -7.42 -11.60
CA GLN A 19 27.30 -8.00 -10.24
C GLN A 19 26.72 -7.08 -9.15
N ILE A 20 25.77 -6.20 -9.51
CA ILE A 20 25.11 -5.28 -8.57
C ILE A 20 23.66 -5.74 -8.36
N PRO A 21 23.31 -6.32 -7.18
CA PRO A 21 21.94 -6.65 -6.87
C PRO A 21 21.11 -5.39 -6.57
N LEU A 22 19.82 -5.41 -6.92
CA LEU A 22 18.90 -4.34 -6.52
C LEU A 22 18.07 -4.80 -5.32
N ARG A 23 18.08 -3.99 -4.25
CA ARG A 23 17.31 -4.28 -3.05
C ARG A 23 15.80 -4.24 -3.30
N ARG A 24 15.33 -3.27 -4.09
CA ARG A 24 13.92 -3.12 -4.46
C ARG A 24 13.79 -2.63 -5.89
N VAL A 25 13.06 -3.38 -6.69
CA VAL A 25 12.63 -2.99 -8.04
C VAL A 25 11.14 -3.33 -8.20
N GLY A 26 10.40 -2.48 -8.89
CA GLY A 26 8.98 -2.70 -9.13
C GLY A 26 8.23 -1.42 -9.47
N ILE A 27 6.97 -1.35 -9.06
CA ILE A 27 6.04 -0.26 -9.37
C ILE A 27 5.65 0.50 -8.10
N LYS A 28 5.40 1.80 -8.25
CA LYS A 28 5.00 2.68 -7.14
C LYS A 28 3.86 3.60 -7.53
N ASN A 29 3.08 3.99 -6.54
CA ASN A 29 1.99 4.97 -6.64
C ASN A 29 0.93 4.57 -7.68
N ILE A 30 0.61 3.27 -7.78
CA ILE A 30 -0.51 2.81 -8.60
C ILE A 30 -1.80 3.06 -7.82
N ARG A 31 -2.71 3.84 -8.43
CA ARG A 31 -4.04 4.08 -7.88
C ARG A 31 -4.97 2.96 -8.32
N TYR A 32 -5.60 2.29 -7.35
CA TYR A 32 -6.37 1.10 -7.66
C TYR A 32 -7.62 0.97 -6.75
N PRO A 33 -8.80 0.62 -7.28
CA PRO A 33 -9.99 0.41 -6.47
C PRO A 33 -9.85 -0.87 -5.64
N ILE A 34 -10.18 -0.80 -4.35
CA ILE A 34 -10.16 -1.95 -3.44
C ILE A 34 -11.42 -2.00 -2.59
N THR A 35 -11.70 -3.18 -2.04
CA THR A 35 -12.76 -3.40 -1.05
C THR A 35 -12.15 -3.75 0.29
N VAL A 36 -12.44 -2.95 1.32
CA VAL A 36 -11.97 -3.18 2.68
C VAL A 36 -13.12 -3.59 3.59
N LEU A 37 -12.81 -4.32 4.66
CA LEU A 37 -13.82 -4.72 5.65
C LEU A 37 -14.20 -3.53 6.52
N ASP A 38 -15.49 -3.32 6.70
CA ASP A 38 -16.06 -2.31 7.58
C ASP A 38 -16.83 -3.02 8.70
N LYS A 39 -16.51 -2.70 9.96
CA LYS A 39 -17.14 -3.36 11.12
C LYS A 39 -18.65 -3.11 11.23
N ALA A 40 -19.12 -1.95 10.79
CA ALA A 40 -20.52 -1.54 10.90
C ALA A 40 -21.32 -1.86 9.63
N LYS A 41 -20.72 -1.66 8.45
CA LYS A 41 -21.40 -1.77 7.14
C LYS A 41 -20.97 -3.01 6.34
N GLY A 42 -20.15 -3.89 6.92
CA GLY A 42 -19.63 -5.11 6.30
C GLY A 42 -18.42 -4.84 5.40
N THR A 43 -18.58 -3.98 4.38
CA THR A 43 -17.49 -3.60 3.47
C THR A 43 -17.57 -2.13 3.04
N GLN A 44 -16.43 -1.55 2.72
CA GLN A 44 -16.30 -0.21 2.13
C GLN A 44 -15.47 -0.29 0.85
N GLN A 45 -15.95 0.36 -0.21
CA GLN A 45 -15.19 0.53 -1.45
C GLN A 45 -14.35 1.81 -1.33
N THR A 46 -13.07 1.74 -1.69
CA THR A 46 -12.15 2.88 -1.62
C THR A 46 -11.11 2.79 -2.74
N VAL A 47 -10.29 3.83 -2.88
CA VAL A 47 -9.17 3.86 -3.83
C VAL A 47 -7.86 3.87 -3.04
N ALA A 48 -7.07 2.83 -3.23
CA ALA A 48 -5.75 2.69 -2.61
C ALA A 48 -4.65 3.28 -3.49
N SER A 49 -3.56 3.70 -2.86
CA SER A 49 -2.23 3.81 -3.47
C SER A 49 -1.46 2.54 -3.16
N ILE A 50 -0.91 1.90 -4.20
CA ILE A 50 -0.25 0.61 -4.11
C ILE A 50 1.19 0.74 -4.59
N ASN A 51 2.12 0.24 -3.77
CA ASN A 51 3.51 0.02 -4.14
C ASN A 51 3.83 -1.47 -4.07
N MET A 52 4.54 -1.97 -5.07
CA MET A 52 4.91 -3.38 -5.18
C MET A 52 6.37 -3.49 -5.58
N TYR A 53 7.15 -4.24 -4.82
CA TYR A 53 8.58 -4.40 -5.05
C TYR A 53 9.01 -5.85 -4.85
N VAL A 54 10.10 -6.21 -5.52
CA VAL A 54 10.84 -7.46 -5.28
C VAL A 54 12.34 -7.18 -5.22
N ASN A 55 13.11 -8.07 -4.60
CA ASN A 55 14.56 -8.03 -4.75
C ASN A 55 14.98 -8.61 -6.10
N LEU A 56 15.98 -8.03 -6.74
CA LEU A 56 16.53 -8.49 -8.02
C LEU A 56 17.95 -9.03 -7.81
N PRO A 57 18.16 -10.35 -7.97
CA PRO A 57 19.49 -10.93 -7.94
C PRO A 57 20.40 -10.32 -9.02
N HIS A 58 21.69 -10.23 -8.73
CA HIS A 58 22.68 -9.57 -9.59
C HIS A 58 22.84 -10.20 -10.99
N GLN A 59 22.30 -11.40 -11.20
CA GLN A 59 22.39 -12.16 -12.44
C GLN A 59 21.33 -11.77 -13.47
N PHE A 60 20.29 -11.03 -13.06
CA PHE A 60 19.22 -10.57 -13.94
C PHE A 60 19.41 -9.09 -14.30
N LYS A 61 19.23 -8.75 -15.59
CA LYS A 61 19.30 -7.35 -16.04
C LYS A 61 18.15 -6.48 -15.54
N GLY A 62 16.99 -7.07 -15.27
CA GLY A 62 15.85 -6.34 -14.72
C GLY A 62 14.64 -7.22 -14.45
N THR A 63 13.55 -6.59 -14.04
CA THR A 63 12.30 -7.27 -13.68
C THR A 63 11.23 -7.06 -14.75
N HIS A 64 10.30 -8.01 -14.86
CA HIS A 64 9.15 -7.92 -15.75
C HIS A 64 8.08 -7.03 -15.13
N MET A 65 8.15 -5.72 -15.38
CA MET A 65 7.28 -4.71 -14.76
C MET A 65 5.77 -4.98 -14.99
N SER A 66 5.38 -5.55 -16.12
CA SER A 66 3.97 -5.86 -16.41
C SER A 66 3.40 -6.91 -15.46
N ARG A 67 4.22 -7.85 -14.96
CA ARG A 67 3.78 -8.92 -14.06
C ARG A 67 3.20 -8.38 -12.76
N PHE A 68 3.69 -7.24 -12.27
CA PHE A 68 3.11 -6.59 -11.09
C PHE A 68 1.66 -6.15 -11.34
N VAL A 69 1.39 -5.55 -12.51
CA VAL A 69 0.07 -5.08 -12.90
C VAL A 69 -0.88 -6.25 -13.20
N GLU A 70 -0.35 -7.33 -13.80
CA GLU A 70 -1.09 -8.58 -14.02
C GLU A 70 -1.59 -9.17 -12.69
N ILE A 71 -0.68 -9.33 -11.70
CA ILE A 71 -1.03 -9.80 -10.35
C ILE A 71 -2.09 -8.86 -9.74
N LEU A 72 -1.87 -7.55 -9.81
CA LEU A 72 -2.82 -6.58 -9.24
C LEU A 72 -4.23 -6.72 -9.85
N ASN A 73 -4.32 -6.95 -11.16
CA ASN A 73 -5.60 -7.14 -11.87
C ASN A 73 -6.31 -8.44 -11.50
N GLU A 74 -5.58 -9.52 -11.23
CA GLU A 74 -6.16 -10.79 -10.76
C GLU A 74 -6.78 -10.64 -9.37
N TYR A 75 -6.08 -9.94 -8.47
CA TYR A 75 -6.51 -9.75 -7.08
C TYR A 75 -7.41 -8.53 -6.86
N ARG A 76 -7.80 -7.81 -7.92
CA ARG A 76 -8.47 -6.50 -7.88
C ARG A 76 -9.66 -6.35 -6.93
N ARG A 77 -10.48 -7.39 -6.75
CA ARG A 77 -11.67 -7.38 -5.86
C ARG A 77 -11.42 -8.00 -4.50
N GLN A 78 -10.21 -8.49 -4.26
CA GLN A 78 -9.88 -9.33 -3.13
C GLN A 78 -8.71 -8.80 -2.31
N ILE A 79 -8.17 -7.61 -2.60
CA ILE A 79 -7.06 -7.03 -1.80
C ILE A 79 -7.57 -6.70 -0.39
N ASN A 80 -7.27 -7.59 0.56
CA ASN A 80 -7.59 -7.46 1.96
C ASN A 80 -6.55 -8.23 2.80
N VAL A 81 -6.64 -8.11 4.13
CA VAL A 81 -5.69 -8.75 5.06
C VAL A 81 -5.54 -10.25 4.82
N LYS A 82 -6.62 -10.96 4.44
CA LYS A 82 -6.60 -12.42 4.26
C LYS A 82 -5.85 -12.85 3.00
N THR A 83 -5.91 -12.07 1.93
CA THR A 83 -5.28 -12.39 0.64
C THR A 83 -3.88 -11.80 0.50
N PHE A 84 -3.50 -10.88 1.38
CA PHE A 84 -2.25 -10.14 1.31
C PHE A 84 -1.01 -11.05 1.26
N ALA A 85 -0.98 -12.09 2.11
CA ALA A 85 0.08 -13.08 2.11
C ALA A 85 0.15 -13.84 0.78
N SER A 86 -1.01 -14.21 0.22
CA SER A 86 -1.09 -14.90 -1.08
C SER A 86 -0.59 -14.01 -2.22
N ILE A 87 -0.93 -12.71 -2.24
CA ILE A 87 -0.45 -11.77 -3.25
C ILE A 87 1.08 -11.67 -3.20
N LEU A 88 1.64 -11.53 -2.00
CA LEU A 88 3.09 -11.45 -1.81
C LEU A 88 3.80 -12.75 -2.23
N THR A 89 3.26 -13.91 -1.88
CA THR A 89 3.80 -15.21 -2.32
C THR A 89 3.73 -15.34 -3.83
N GLU A 90 2.63 -14.95 -4.46
CA GLU A 90 2.46 -14.98 -5.91
C GLU A 90 3.45 -14.05 -6.60
N MET A 91 3.66 -12.85 -6.06
CA MET A 91 4.70 -11.93 -6.53
C MET A 91 6.09 -12.56 -6.46
N LYS A 92 6.46 -13.11 -5.30
CA LYS A 92 7.76 -13.75 -5.08
C LYS A 92 8.01 -14.87 -6.12
N ASN A 93 6.99 -15.70 -6.38
CA ASN A 93 7.07 -16.82 -7.31
C ASN A 93 7.12 -16.37 -8.79
N ARG A 94 6.21 -15.49 -9.21
CA ARG A 94 6.14 -15.05 -10.63
C ARG A 94 7.33 -14.21 -11.06
N LEU A 95 7.96 -13.53 -10.12
CA LEU A 95 9.10 -12.65 -10.38
C LEU A 95 10.45 -13.31 -10.02
N ASP A 96 10.44 -14.61 -9.69
CA ASP A 96 11.62 -15.42 -9.34
C ASP A 96 12.56 -14.71 -8.35
N SER A 97 11.98 -14.32 -7.21
CA SER A 97 12.60 -13.44 -6.25
C SER A 97 12.64 -14.08 -4.86
N GLN A 98 13.55 -13.62 -4.00
CA GLN A 98 13.65 -14.13 -2.62
C GLN A 98 12.79 -13.33 -1.64
N GLU A 99 12.49 -12.08 -1.99
CA GLU A 99 11.78 -11.13 -1.16
C GLU A 99 10.78 -10.32 -1.99
N ALA A 100 9.54 -10.22 -1.50
CA ALA A 100 8.50 -9.39 -2.07
C ALA A 100 7.96 -8.41 -1.03
N HIS A 101 7.62 -7.20 -1.47
CA HIS A 101 7.01 -6.15 -0.65
C HIS A 101 5.74 -5.61 -1.30
N LEU A 102 4.73 -5.39 -0.49
CA LEU A 102 3.45 -4.83 -0.90
C LEU A 102 3.02 -3.80 0.13
N GLU A 103 2.79 -2.57 -0.32
CA GLU A 103 2.28 -1.47 0.49
C GLU A 103 0.96 -1.02 -0.14
N VAL A 104 -0.11 -1.01 0.66
CA VAL A 104 -1.45 -0.60 0.23
C VAL A 104 -1.98 0.43 1.22
N ASP A 105 -1.98 1.69 0.81
CA ASP A 105 -2.47 2.82 1.62
C ASP A 105 -3.80 3.32 1.07
N PHE A 106 -4.80 3.54 1.92
CA PHE A 106 -6.16 3.90 1.51
C PHE A 106 -6.87 4.74 2.58
N PRO A 107 -7.80 5.62 2.16
CA PRO A 107 -8.68 6.29 3.10
C PRO A 107 -9.76 5.32 3.58
N TYR A 108 -10.04 5.36 4.88
CA TYR A 108 -11.07 4.59 5.58
C TYR A 108 -12.03 5.56 6.28
N PHE A 109 -13.33 5.43 6.04
CA PHE A 109 -14.33 6.34 6.59
C PHE A 109 -15.13 5.70 7.71
N ILE A 110 -15.21 6.39 8.84
CA ILE A 110 -16.06 6.02 9.98
C ILE A 110 -17.14 7.07 10.15
N GLU A 111 -18.39 6.62 10.28
CA GLU A 111 -19.50 7.48 10.67
C GLU A 111 -19.44 7.78 12.16
N LYS A 112 -19.42 9.06 12.52
CA LYS A 112 -19.36 9.53 13.90
C LYS A 112 -20.54 10.45 14.19
N GLN A 113 -21.06 10.34 15.40
CA GLN A 113 -22.11 11.22 15.88
C GLN A 113 -21.49 12.47 16.51
N ALA A 114 -22.03 13.65 16.17
CA ALA A 114 -21.71 14.88 16.86
C ALA A 114 -21.96 14.73 18.38
N PRO A 115 -21.08 15.25 19.25
CA PRO A 115 -21.13 14.96 20.68
C PRO A 115 -22.41 15.46 21.36
N VAL A 116 -22.96 16.59 20.88
CA VAL A 116 -24.18 17.20 21.45
C VAL A 116 -25.40 16.90 20.59
N THR A 117 -25.41 17.34 19.32
CA THR A 117 -26.59 17.24 18.45
C THR A 117 -26.88 15.82 17.95
N ARG A 118 -25.92 14.89 18.11
CA ARG A 118 -25.99 13.52 17.56
C ARG A 118 -26.24 13.47 16.06
N THR A 119 -25.88 14.53 15.32
CA THR A 119 -25.92 14.54 13.87
C THR A 119 -24.79 13.65 13.34
N PRO A 120 -25.05 12.71 12.42
CA PRO A 120 -24.02 11.84 11.86
C PRO A 120 -23.15 12.58 10.85
N GLY A 121 -21.86 12.24 10.82
CA GLY A 121 -20.89 12.73 9.83
C GLY A 121 -19.78 11.70 9.57
N LEU A 122 -19.28 11.65 8.34
CA LEU A 122 -18.17 10.77 7.97
C LEU A 122 -16.83 11.43 8.30
N MET A 123 -15.95 10.67 8.95
CA MET A 123 -14.58 11.07 9.25
C MET A 123 -13.61 10.13 8.54
N GLU A 124 -12.67 10.71 7.81
CA GLU A 124 -11.59 10.00 7.11
C GLU A 124 -10.44 9.66 8.07
N TYR A 125 -9.90 8.46 7.92
CA TYR A 125 -8.67 7.97 8.55
C TYR A 125 -7.77 7.39 7.47
N GLY A 126 -6.48 7.73 7.50
CA GLY A 126 -5.51 7.13 6.59
C GLY A 126 -5.10 5.76 7.09
N CYS A 127 -5.38 4.70 6.35
CA CYS A 127 -5.04 3.33 6.75
C CYS A 127 -4.04 2.73 5.76
N GLY A 128 -3.28 1.73 6.21
CA GLY A 128 -2.34 1.02 5.36
C GLY A 128 -2.09 -0.42 5.77
N PHE A 129 -1.86 -1.28 4.79
CA PHE A 129 -1.30 -2.62 4.97
C PHE A 129 0.07 -2.67 4.31
N HIS A 130 1.11 -2.86 5.10
CA HIS A 130 2.48 -2.93 4.61
C HIS A 130 3.02 -4.30 4.96
N GLY A 131 3.34 -5.12 3.97
CA GLY A 131 3.78 -6.49 4.20
C GLY A 131 4.97 -6.88 3.36
N THR A 132 5.73 -7.82 3.90
CA THR A 132 6.93 -8.39 3.30
C THR A 132 6.83 -9.91 3.35
N MET A 133 7.23 -10.56 2.27
CA MET A 133 7.37 -12.00 2.18
C MET A 133 8.81 -12.33 1.85
N THR A 134 9.50 -12.94 2.81
CA THR A 134 10.81 -13.59 2.63
C THR A 134 10.61 -15.10 2.74
N ASP A 135 11.30 -15.77 3.65
CA ASP A 135 10.97 -17.13 4.10
C ASP A 135 9.83 -17.13 5.13
N ARG A 136 9.56 -15.95 5.71
CA ARG A 136 8.45 -15.70 6.61
C ARG A 136 7.62 -14.52 6.12
N PHE A 137 6.33 -14.60 6.38
CA PHE A 137 5.40 -13.49 6.18
C PHE A 137 5.46 -12.53 7.37
N ASP A 138 5.53 -11.24 7.08
CA ASP A 138 5.42 -10.16 8.05
C ASP A 138 4.51 -9.05 7.52
N MET A 139 3.67 -8.48 8.38
CA MET A 139 2.72 -7.44 8.01
C MET A 139 2.52 -6.45 9.15
N MET A 140 2.50 -5.17 8.79
CA MET A 140 2.13 -4.06 9.63
C MET A 140 0.81 -3.45 9.16
N LEU A 141 -0.06 -3.17 10.12
CA LEU A 141 -1.23 -2.32 9.94
C LEU A 141 -0.87 -0.90 10.37
N ILE A 142 -1.19 0.07 9.52
CA ILE A 142 -0.95 1.50 9.76
C ILE A 142 -2.30 2.19 9.88
N VAL A 143 -2.43 3.07 10.87
CA VAL A 143 -3.60 3.93 11.05
C VAL A 143 -3.15 5.33 11.40
N ARG A 144 -3.57 6.31 10.61
CA ARG A 144 -3.31 7.73 10.76
C ARG A 144 -4.59 8.39 11.24
N VAL A 145 -4.58 8.83 12.48
CA VAL A 145 -5.73 9.37 13.19
C VAL A 145 -5.60 10.90 13.25
N PRO A 146 -6.44 11.66 12.52
CA PRO A 146 -6.46 13.09 12.67
C PRO A 146 -7.07 13.47 14.03
N ILE A 147 -6.36 14.31 14.77
CA ILE A 147 -6.75 14.77 16.10
C ILE A 147 -6.67 16.30 16.19
N THR A 148 -7.29 16.86 17.22
CA THR A 148 -7.04 18.23 17.65
C THR A 148 -6.28 18.18 18.96
N THR A 149 -5.12 18.80 19.00
CA THR A 149 -4.33 18.93 20.24
C THR A 149 -4.47 20.33 20.78
N VAL A 150 -4.36 20.47 22.10
CA VAL A 150 -4.33 21.77 22.80
C VAL A 150 -3.04 21.85 23.60
N CYS A 151 -2.36 22.99 23.53
CA CYS A 151 -1.09 23.18 24.21
C CYS A 151 -1.33 23.58 25.68
N PRO A 152 -0.92 22.75 26.67
CA PRO A 152 -1.09 23.09 28.08
C PRO A 152 -0.28 24.32 28.48
N CYS A 153 0.94 24.47 27.96
CA CYS A 153 1.82 25.61 28.27
C CYS A 153 1.19 26.94 27.83
N SER A 154 0.54 26.97 26.65
CA SER A 154 -0.17 28.16 26.18
C SER A 154 -1.33 28.52 27.09
N LYS A 155 -2.08 27.51 27.58
CA LYS A 155 -3.18 27.74 28.51
C LYS A 155 -2.70 28.31 29.85
N GLU A 156 -1.55 27.83 30.34
CA GLU A 156 -0.98 28.24 31.62
C GLU A 156 -0.57 29.72 31.64
N ILE A 157 -0.08 30.25 30.52
CA ILE A 157 0.38 31.65 30.41
C ILE A 157 -0.70 32.64 29.92
N SER A 158 -1.94 32.20 29.73
CA SER A 158 -3.00 33.02 29.11
C SER A 158 -4.28 33.11 29.96
N ASP A 159 -4.77 34.34 30.19
CA ASP A 159 -6.02 34.62 30.92
C ASP A 159 -7.23 33.96 30.23
N TYR A 160 -7.28 33.98 28.89
CA TYR A 160 -8.35 33.40 28.08
C TYR A 160 -7.81 32.60 26.90
N GLY A 161 -8.52 31.55 26.53
CA GLY A 161 -8.17 30.68 25.40
C GLY A 161 -6.96 29.79 25.65
N ALA A 162 -6.61 29.02 24.62
CA ALA A 162 -5.39 28.22 24.53
C ALA A 162 -5.12 27.91 23.05
N HIS A 163 -3.86 27.86 22.67
CA HIS A 163 -3.48 27.45 21.32
C HIS A 163 -3.87 25.99 21.05
N ASN A 164 -4.49 25.75 19.90
CA ASN A 164 -4.78 24.42 19.39
C ASN A 164 -4.38 24.27 17.91
N GLN A 165 -4.22 23.02 17.49
CA GLN A 165 -3.80 22.70 16.13
C GLN A 165 -4.33 21.32 15.72
N ARG A 166 -4.43 21.09 14.41
CA ARG A 166 -4.63 19.74 13.87
C ARG A 166 -3.32 18.97 14.00
N GLY A 167 -3.43 17.70 14.38
CA GLY A 167 -2.33 16.75 14.42
C GLY A 167 -2.73 15.42 13.82
N GLU A 168 -1.73 14.57 13.58
CA GLU A 168 -1.91 13.18 13.14
C GLU A 168 -1.15 12.28 14.12
N VAL A 169 -1.84 11.27 14.69
CA VAL A 169 -1.20 10.18 15.43
C VAL A 169 -1.11 8.99 14.47
N ARG A 170 0.06 8.38 14.39
CA ARG A 170 0.37 7.26 13.50
C ARG A 170 1.21 6.21 14.22
#